data_AF-J1F9A0-F1
#
_entry.id   AF-J1F9A0-F1
#
_cell.length_a   1.000
_cell.length_b   1.000
_cell.length_c   1.000
_cell.angle_alpha   90.00
_cell.angle_beta   90.00
_cell.angle_gamma   90.00
#
_symmetry.space_group_name_H-M   'P 1'
#
loop_
_entity.id
_entity.type
_entity.pdbx_description
1 polymer ?
#
loop_
_entity_poly.entity_id
_entity_poly.type
_entity_poly.pdbx_seq_one_letter_code
_entity_poly.pdbx_strand_id
1 'polypeptide(L)' 'MDKVNPIEQICEDLGVNQKKLAEMMGITPNSLSNWKSGKQKIPSWSLKMFDLFKIQKEHEELKRTLSNFKVFN' A
#
# COMPACT_ATOMS: atom_id res chain seq x y z
N MET A 1 -23.95 3.83 0.87
CA MET A 1 -22.78 2.95 0.69
C MET A 1 -21.60 3.75 1.19
N ASP A 2 -21.14 3.48 2.41
CA ASP A 2 -20.08 4.27 3.02
C ASP A 2 -18.81 4.19 2.17
N LYS A 3 -18.22 5.35 1.87
CA LYS A 3 -16.99 5.42 1.08
C LYS A 3 -15.86 4.76 1.88
N VAL A 4 -15.34 3.65 1.39
CA VAL A 4 -14.16 2.98 1.96
C VAL A 4 -12.99 3.98 1.99
N ASN A 5 -12.30 4.07 3.13
CA ASN A 5 -11.18 4.98 3.30
C ASN A 5 -9.99 4.49 2.45
N PRO A 6 -9.42 5.30 1.54
CA PRO A 6 -8.30 4.87 0.70
C PRO A 6 -7.08 4.39 1.48
N ILE A 7 -6.84 4.94 2.68
CA ILE A 7 -5.73 4.56 3.55
C ILE A 7 -5.95 3.18 4.18
N GLU A 8 -7.19 2.88 4.57
CA GLU A 8 -7.52 1.57 5.14
C GLU A 8 -7.43 0.49 4.06
N GLN A 9 -7.98 0.77 2.86
CA GLN A 9 -7.92 -0.16 1.74
C GLN A 9 -6.49 -0.54 1.36
N ILE A 10 -5.59 0.45 1.19
CA ILE A 10 -4.20 0.13 0.81
C ILE A 10 -3.44 -0.60 1.93
N CYS A 11 -3.75 -0.31 3.20
CA CYS A 11 -3.19 -1.05 4.33
C CYS A 11 -3.61 -2.53 4.28
N GLU A 12 -4.88 -2.81 4.01
CA GLU A 12 -5.39 -4.17 3.83
C GLU A 12 -4.77 -4.86 2.62
N ASP A 13 -4.75 -4.19 1.47
CA ASP A 13 -4.22 -4.71 0.22
C ASP A 13 -2.73 -5.09 0.35
N LEU A 14 -1.96 -4.32 1.11
CA LEU A 14 -0.53 -4.59 1.35
C LEU A 14 -0.30 -5.50 2.57
N GLY A 15 -1.29 -5.71 3.44
CA GLY A 15 -1.13 -6.43 4.70
C GLY A 15 -0.25 -5.68 5.70
N VAL A 16 -0.32 -4.35 5.73
CA VAL A 16 0.51 -3.48 6.58
C VAL A 16 -0.34 -2.52 7.40
N ASN A 17 0.21 -2.00 8.50
CA ASN A 17 -0.45 -0.92 9.25
C ASN A 17 -0.05 0.47 8.70
N GLN A 18 -0.74 1.53 9.15
CA GLN A 18 -0.49 2.90 8.69
C GLN A 18 0.93 3.38 8.98
N LYS A 19 1.52 2.99 10.12
CA LYS A 19 2.92 3.34 10.44
C LYS A 19 3.86 2.80 9.37
N LYS A 20 3.68 1.53 8.99
CA LYS A 20 4.52 0.89 7.98
C LYS A 20 4.30 1.48 6.59
N LEU A 21 3.05 1.83 6.25
CA LEU A 21 2.75 2.55 5.02
C LEU A 21 3.48 3.91 4.96
N ALA A 22 3.48 4.67 6.06
CA ALA A 22 4.20 5.95 6.14
C ALA A 22 5.71 5.77 5.91
N GLU A 23 6.31 4.76 6.54
CA GLU A 23 7.71 4.40 6.35
C GLU A 23 8.01 4.05 4.89
N MET A 24 7.17 3.21 4.25
CA MET A 24 7.32 2.83 2.84
C MET A 24 7.23 4.03 1.90
N MET A 25 6.37 4.99 2.22
CA MET A 25 6.16 6.21 1.46
C MET A 25 7.21 7.30 1.74
N GLY A 26 8.03 7.15 2.78
CA GLY A 26 8.97 8.20 3.22
C GLY A 26 8.28 9.45 3.78
N ILE A 27 7.10 9.30 4.39
CA ILE A 27 6.32 10.40 4.98
C ILE A 27 6.12 10.19 6.48
N THR A 28 5.63 11.23 7.17
CA THR A 28 5.31 11.11 8.59
C THR A 28 4.00 10.34 8.81
N PRO A 29 3.87 9.55 9.90
CA PRO A 29 2.60 8.93 10.26
C PRO A 29 1.46 9.93 10.42
N ASN A 30 1.78 11.16 10.85
CA ASN A 30 0.81 12.24 10.99
C ASN A 30 0.19 12.66 9.64
N SER A 31 0.96 12.61 8.55
CA SER A 31 0.46 12.88 7.20
C SER A 31 -0.65 11.89 6.82
N LEU A 32 -0.44 10.58 7.06
CA LEU A 32 -1.47 9.57 6.82
C LEU A 32 -2.70 9.75 7.71
N SER A 33 -2.50 10.04 9.01
CA SER A 33 -3.62 10.30 9.93
C SER A 33 -4.48 11.49 9.48
N ASN A 34 -3.85 12.56 9.00
CA ASN A 34 -4.55 13.74 8.48
C ASN A 34 -5.30 13.44 7.18
N TRP A 35 -4.73 12.60 6.31
CA TRP A 35 -5.40 12.14 5.10
C TRP A 35 -6.59 11.24 5.39
N LYS A 36 -6.40 10.26 6.29
CA LYS A 36 -7.43 9.32 6.72
C LYS A 36 -8.63 10.06 7.34
N SER A 37 -8.38 11.04 8.20
CA SER A 37 -9.42 11.82 8.87
C SER A 37 -10.05 12.91 7.99
N GLY A 38 -9.55 13.12 6.77
CA GLY A 38 -10.01 14.18 5.87
C GLY A 38 -9.57 15.60 6.25
N LYS A 39 -8.76 15.76 7.30
CA LYS A 39 -8.15 17.06 7.70
C LYS A 39 -7.29 17.65 6.59
N GLN A 40 -6.65 16.79 5.79
CA GLN A 40 -5.87 17.18 4.63
C GLN A 40 -6.25 16.28 3.45
N LYS A 41 -6.36 16.88 2.26
CA LYS A 41 -6.59 16.10 1.03
C LYS A 41 -5.39 15.20 0.73
N ILE A 42 -5.68 13.98 0.29
CA ILE A 42 -4.69 13.04 -0.21
C ILE A 42 -4.05 13.64 -1.49
N PRO A 43 -2.73 13.82 -1.54
CA PRO A 43 -2.05 14.28 -2.76
C PRO A 43 -2.20 13.26 -3.89
N SER A 44 -2.37 13.71 -5.13
CA SER A 44 -2.53 12.82 -6.28
C SER A 44 -1.36 11.85 -6.49
N TRP A 45 -0.13 12.28 -6.16
CA TRP A 45 1.06 11.42 -6.26
C TRP A 45 0.99 10.23 -5.31
N SER A 46 0.36 10.37 -4.15
CA SER A 46 0.25 9.29 -3.17
C SER A 46 -0.68 8.17 -3.64
N LEU A 47 -1.74 8.51 -4.38
CA LEU A 47 -2.62 7.53 -5.01
C LEU A 47 -1.85 6.69 -6.04
N LYS A 48 -1.04 7.34 -6.88
CA LYS A 48 -0.15 6.63 -7.82
C LYS A 48 0.87 5.74 -7.09
N MET A 49 1.37 6.19 -5.94
CA MET A 49 2.28 5.40 -5.12
C MET A 49 1.60 4.14 -4.56
N PHE A 50 0.32 4.21 -4.20
CA PHE A 50 -0.46 3.05 -3.78
C PHE A 50 -0.56 2.02 -4.91
N ASP A 51 -0.87 2.46 -6.13
CA ASP A 51 -0.92 1.58 -7.30
C ASP A 51 0.45 0.89 -7.54
N LEU A 52 1.54 1.65 -7.42
CA LEU A 52 2.90 1.11 -7.56
C LEU A 52 3.23 0.07 -6.47
N PHE A 53 2.78 0.26 -5.23
CA PHE A 53 3.00 -0.75 -4.18
C PHE A 53 2.19 -2.04 -4.39
N LYS A 54 1.01 -1.96 -5.00
CA LYS A 54 0.23 -3.14 -5.37
C LYS A 54 0.95 -3.95 -6.44
N ILE A 55 1.40 -3.27 -7.51
CA ILE A 55 2.21 -3.88 -8.58
C ILE A 55 3.51 -4.47 -7.98
N GLN A 56 4.16 -3.69 -7.11
CA GLN A 56 5.07 -4.11 -6.04
C GLN A 56 4.87 -5.56 -5.59
N LYS A 57 3.82 -5.71 -4.79
CA LYS A 57 3.47 -6.93 -4.07
C LYS A 57 3.14 -8.08 -5.01
N GLU A 58 2.34 -7.83 -6.06
CA GLU A 58 1.96 -8.84 -7.05
C GLU A 58 3.19 -9.42 -7.76
N HIS A 59 4.14 -8.56 -8.14
CA HIS A 59 5.39 -8.98 -8.77
C HIS A 59 6.21 -9.90 -7.85
N GLU A 60 6.35 -9.55 -6.56
CA GLU A 60 7.07 -10.38 -5.59
C GLU A 60 6.37 -11.72 -5.33
N GLU A 61 5.04 -11.74 -5.27
CA GLU A 61 4.26 -12.97 -5.13
C GLU A 61 4.41 -13.90 -6.34
N LEU A 62 4.37 -13.34 -7.55
CA LEU A 62 4.60 -14.08 -8.78
C LEU A 62 6.02 -14.64 -8.83
N LYS A 63 7.03 -13.81 -8.55
CA LYS A 63 8.43 -14.20 -8.52
C LYS A 63 8.69 -15.33 -7.52
N ARG A 64 8.09 -15.26 -6.33
CA ARG A 64 8.15 -16.33 -5.32
C ARG A 64 7.54 -17.64 -5.85
N THR A 65 6.36 -17.56 -6.46
CA THR A 65 5.67 -18.73 -7.03
C THR A 65 6.49 -19.39 -8.15
N LEU A 66 7.03 -18.60 -9.07
CA LEU A 66 7.89 -19.09 -10.15
C LEU A 66 9.19 -19.69 -9.63
N SER A 67 9.79 -19.08 -8.60
CA SER A 67 11.00 -19.60 -7.98
C SER A 67 10.75 -20.98 -7.35
N ASN A 68 9.62 -21.15 -6.66
CA ASN A 68 9.24 -22.45 -6.11
C ASN A 68 9.09 -23.49 -7.22
N PHE A 69 8.43 -23.17 -8.34
CA PHE A 69 8.27 -24.11 -9.45
C PHE A 69 9.60 -24.56 -10.08
N LYS A 70 10.59 -23.66 -10.17
CA LYS A 70 11.94 -24.00 -10.66
C LYS A 70 12.74 -24.92 -9.72
N VAL A 71 12.39 -24.98 -8.44
CA VAL A 71 13.06 -25.87 -7.46
C VAL A 71 12.50 -27.29 -7.54
N PHE A 72 11.30 -27.48 -8.07
CA PHE A 72 10.62 -28.77 -8.17
C PHE A 72 10.76 -29.48 -9.53
N ASN A 73 11.33 -28.83 -10.55
CA ASN A 73 11.62 -29.42 -11.87
C ASN A 73 13.13 -29.47 -12.11
#